data_AF-A0A0G1DYT4-F1
#
_entry.id   AF-A0A0G1DYT4-F1
#
_cell.length_a   1.000
_cell.length_b   1.000
_cell.length_c   1.000
_cell.angle_alpha   90.00
_cell.angle_beta   90.00
_cell.angle_gamma   90.00
#
_symmetry.space_group_name_H-M   'P 1'
#
loop_
_entity.id
_entity.type
_entity.pdbx_description
1 polymer ?
#
loop_
_entity_poly.entity_id
_entity_poly.type
_entity_poly.pdbx_seq_one_letter_code
_entity_poly.pdbx_strand_id
1 'polypeptide(L)'
;MPQGDTDETQAPITETAESFTTNVGDYLVIWITGEPDMYIAQVTQSDPLKMKVEESGPYASLKNGDFIILRPETAQLQRDNREDTCTFLQAQQQAGRQVISGLRSLGVTDKELHLMLPA
;
A
#
# COMPACT_ATOMS: atom_id res chain seq x y z
N MET A 1 -1.00 -51.54 -26.96
CA MET A 1 -1.93 -51.40 -25.83
C MET A 1 -1.19 -50.69 -24.70
N PRO A 2 -1.90 -49.84 -23.95
CA PRO A 2 -1.53 -48.46 -23.55
C PRO A 2 -0.89 -48.44 -22.14
N GLN A 3 -0.58 -47.37 -21.41
CA GLN A 3 -1.10 -46.01 -21.21
C GLN A 3 0.11 -45.17 -20.70
N GLY A 4 0.14 -43.85 -20.89
CA GLY A 4 -0.35 -42.89 -19.88
C GLY A 4 0.79 -42.60 -18.88
N ASP A 5 1.13 -41.38 -18.49
CA ASP A 5 0.46 -40.10 -18.58
C ASP A 5 1.52 -39.02 -18.44
N THR A 6 1.19 -37.87 -19.01
CA THR A 6 1.70 -36.53 -18.71
C THR A 6 2.00 -36.34 -17.22
N ASP A 7 3.15 -35.76 -16.88
CA ASP A 7 3.14 -34.74 -15.85
C ASP A 7 4.13 -33.64 -16.22
N GLU A 8 3.56 -32.59 -16.80
CA GLU A 8 4.14 -31.26 -16.89
C GLU A 8 4.33 -30.72 -15.47
N THR A 9 5.40 -31.10 -14.78
CA THR A 9 5.83 -30.27 -13.64
C THR A 9 6.67 -29.12 -14.17
N GLN A 10 6.01 -28.17 -14.86
CA GLN A 10 6.53 -26.82 -14.92
C GLN A 10 6.65 -26.34 -13.47
N ALA A 11 7.89 -26.19 -13.00
CA ALA A 11 8.15 -25.56 -11.72
C ALA A 11 7.36 -24.25 -11.68
N PRO A 12 6.57 -23.98 -10.63
CA PRO A 12 5.89 -22.70 -10.54
C PRO A 12 6.98 -21.64 -10.60
N ILE A 13 6.85 -20.76 -11.61
CA ILE A 13 7.51 -19.47 -11.61
C ILE A 13 7.13 -18.79 -10.30
N THR A 14 7.98 -18.92 -9.28
CA THR A 14 7.91 -18.07 -8.10
C THR A 14 8.39 -16.71 -8.57
N GLU A 15 7.50 -16.04 -9.32
CA GLU A 15 7.50 -14.60 -9.49
C GLU A 15 7.62 -14.07 -8.08
N THR A 16 8.74 -13.44 -7.77
CA THR A 16 9.00 -12.78 -6.49
C THR A 16 8.00 -11.62 -6.43
N ALA A 17 6.75 -11.94 -6.10
CA ALA A 17 5.74 -10.97 -5.75
C ALA A 17 6.34 -10.23 -4.58
N GLU A 18 6.73 -8.98 -4.80
CA GLU A 18 7.22 -8.11 -3.75
C GLU A 18 6.18 -8.15 -2.63
N SER A 19 6.52 -8.91 -1.58
CA SER A 19 5.52 -9.41 -0.65
C SER A 19 5.20 -8.29 0.32
N PHE A 20 3.96 -7.83 0.31
CA PHE A 20 3.43 -6.97 1.35
C PHE A 20 2.43 -7.76 2.21
N THR A 21 2.34 -7.39 3.48
CA THR A 21 1.36 -7.89 4.43
C THR A 21 0.20 -6.90 4.55
N THR A 22 -0.94 -7.42 5.02
CA THR A 22 -2.12 -6.62 5.32
C THR A 22 -2.50 -6.80 6.79
N ASN A 23 -1.49 -6.81 7.67
CA ASN A 23 -1.70 -6.89 9.10
C ASN A 23 -2.21 -5.55 9.62
N VAL A 24 -2.99 -5.57 10.70
CA VAL A 24 -3.48 -4.33 11.32
C VAL A 24 -2.29 -3.49 11.77
N GLY A 25 -2.28 -2.22 11.38
CA GLY A 25 -1.18 -1.29 11.66
C GLY A 25 -0.24 -1.08 10.48
N ASP A 26 -0.19 -2.02 9.52
CA ASP A 26 0.64 -1.90 8.33
C ASP A 26 0.21 -0.70 7.48
N TYR A 27 1.19 -0.04 6.86
CA TYR A 27 0.91 0.96 5.84
C TYR A 27 0.88 0.33 4.46
N LEU A 28 -0.09 0.76 3.66
CA LEU A 28 -0.23 0.43 2.25
C LEU A 28 -0.19 1.70 1.42
N VAL A 29 0.48 1.63 0.28
CA VAL A 29 0.40 2.68 -0.73
C VAL A 29 -0.74 2.30 -1.67
N ILE A 30 -1.70 3.19 -1.78
CA ILE A 30 -2.94 2.93 -2.51
C ILE A 30 -3.23 4.07 -3.46
N TRP A 31 -4.00 3.74 -4.49
CA TRP A 31 -4.65 4.70 -5.35
C TRP A 31 -6.16 4.62 -5.11
N ILE A 32 -6.77 5.72 -4.66
CA ILE A 32 -8.22 5.79 -4.44
C ILE A 32 -8.89 6.01 -5.81
N THR A 33 -9.92 5.22 -6.11
CA THR A 33 -10.59 5.31 -7.41
C THR A 33 -11.26 6.67 -7.57
N GLY A 34 -10.94 7.40 -8.64
CA GLY A 34 -11.49 8.73 -8.91
C GLY A 34 -10.65 9.89 -8.36
N GLU A 35 -9.59 9.60 -7.61
CA GLU A 35 -8.58 10.58 -7.21
C GLU A 35 -7.34 10.50 -8.11
N PRO A 36 -6.57 11.58 -8.31
CA PRO A 36 -5.37 11.54 -9.15
C PRO A 36 -4.10 11.12 -8.41
N ASP A 37 -4.10 11.17 -7.08
CA ASP A 37 -2.91 11.07 -6.25
C ASP A 37 -2.73 9.70 -5.59
N MET A 38 -1.52 9.43 -5.09
CA MET A 38 -1.22 8.26 -4.27
C MET A 38 -1.44 8.59 -2.80
N TYR A 39 -1.95 7.63 -2.05
CA TYR A 39 -2.23 7.78 -0.63
C TYR A 39 -1.52 6.72 0.20
N ILE A 40 -1.07 7.11 1.39
CA ILE A 40 -0.67 6.16 2.42
C ILE A 40 -1.86 5.89 3.33
N ALA A 41 -2.29 4.64 3.35
CA ALA A 41 -3.37 4.15 4.19
C ALA A 41 -2.83 3.20 5.26
N GLN A 42 -3.41 3.22 6.45
CA GLN A 42 -3.14 2.23 7.48
C GLN A 42 -4.22 1.14 7.47
N VAL A 43 -3.81 -0.12 7.51
CA VAL A 43 -4.72 -1.25 7.67
C VAL A 43 -5.37 -1.19 9.05
N THR A 44 -6.70 -1.17 9.08
CA THR A 44 -7.51 -1.18 10.31
C THR A 44 -8.20 -2.53 10.54
N GLN A 45 -8.37 -3.32 9.48
CA GLN A 45 -8.88 -4.69 9.53
C GLN A 45 -8.29 -5.49 8.36
N SER A 46 -7.85 -6.73 8.60
CA SER A 46 -7.22 -7.57 7.58
C SER A 46 -8.23 -8.42 6.77
N ASP A 47 -9.33 -8.84 7.39
CA ASP A 47 -10.38 -9.64 6.72
C ASP A 47 -11.80 -9.28 7.23
N PRO A 48 -12.70 -8.71 6.40
CA PRO A 48 -12.39 -8.13 5.09
C PRO A 48 -11.41 -6.94 5.23
N LEU A 49 -10.58 -6.73 4.22
CA LEU A 49 -9.59 -5.64 4.22
C LEU A 49 -10.29 -4.27 4.35
N LYS A 50 -9.93 -3.55 5.40
CA LYS A 50 -10.30 -2.15 5.61
C LYS A 50 -9.06 -1.35 5.99
N MET A 51 -9.03 -0.12 5.53
CA MET A 51 -7.94 0.81 5.78
C MET A 51 -8.48 2.20 6.08
N LYS A 52 -7.61 3.09 6.51
CA LYS A 52 -7.92 4.53 6.66
C LYS A 52 -6.78 5.35 6.10
N VAL A 53 -7.09 6.44 5.41
CA VAL A 53 -6.11 7.45 4.96
C VAL A 53 -6.11 8.66 5.87
N GLU A 54 -7.26 8.97 6.45
CA GLU A 54 -7.46 10.03 7.44
C GLU A 54 -8.16 9.46 8.67
N GLU A 55 -8.03 10.06 9.85
CA GLU A 55 -8.71 9.55 11.05
C GLU A 55 -10.21 9.87 11.10
N SER A 56 -10.69 10.91 10.39
CA SER A 56 -12.06 11.42 10.60
C SER A 56 -12.84 11.93 9.39
N GLY A 57 -12.25 12.06 8.21
CA GLY A 57 -12.93 12.62 7.04
C GLY A 57 -13.29 11.58 6.00
N PRO A 58 -13.42 11.98 4.72
CA PRO A 58 -14.14 11.19 3.72
C PRO A 58 -13.51 9.83 3.44
N TYR A 59 -12.20 9.67 3.69
CA TYR A 59 -11.43 8.44 3.48
C TYR A 59 -11.03 7.75 4.80
N ALA A 60 -11.77 8.03 5.88
CA ALA A 60 -11.47 7.44 7.19
C ALA A 60 -11.75 5.95 7.31
N SER A 61 -12.46 5.37 6.34
CA SER A 61 -12.62 3.93 6.22
C SER A 61 -12.81 3.53 4.77
N LEU A 62 -11.70 3.19 4.11
CA LEU A 62 -11.68 2.58 2.79
C LEU A 62 -11.87 1.07 2.91
N LYS A 63 -12.71 0.51 2.05
CA LYS A 63 -13.01 -0.92 1.99
C LYS A 63 -12.58 -1.48 0.64
N ASN A 64 -12.46 -2.80 0.58
CA ASN A 64 -12.11 -3.48 -0.66
C ASN A 64 -13.05 -3.05 -1.81
N GLY A 65 -12.46 -2.62 -2.93
CA GLY A 65 -13.18 -2.05 -4.08
C GLY A 65 -13.15 -0.51 -4.18
N ASP A 66 -12.84 0.21 -3.09
CA ASP A 66 -12.71 1.68 -3.12
C ASP A 66 -11.34 2.15 -3.65
N PHE A 67 -10.36 1.24 -3.69
CA PHE A 67 -8.94 1.56 -3.95
C PHE A 67 -8.23 0.44 -4.71
N ILE A 68 -7.06 0.77 -5.25
CA ILE A 68 -6.09 -0.15 -5.85
C ILE A 68 -4.82 -0.12 -5.00
N ILE A 69 -4.34 -1.29 -4.57
CA ILE A 69 -3.06 -1.38 -3.85
C ILE A 69 -1.93 -1.29 -4.87
N LEU A 70 -1.04 -0.32 -4.68
CA LEU A 70 0.19 -0.18 -5.43
C LEU A 70 1.24 -1.10 -4.80
N ARG A 71 1.29 -2.35 -5.28
CA ARG A 71 2.08 -3.42 -4.66
C ARG A 71 3.58 -3.11 -4.56
N PRO A 72 4.24 -2.60 -5.61
CA PRO A 72 5.68 -2.29 -5.53
C PRO A 72 5.99 -1.22 -4.48
N GLU A 73 5.20 -0.14 -4.50
CA GLU A 73 5.32 0.98 -3.56
C GLU A 73 5.03 0.53 -2.13
N THR A 74 4.02 -0.31 -1.95
CA THR A 74 3.67 -0.90 -0.66
C THR A 74 4.80 -1.78 -0.13
N ALA A 75 5.37 -2.64 -0.97
CA ALA A 75 6.45 -3.54 -0.57
C ALA A 75 7.75 -2.79 -0.24
N GLN A 76 7.95 -1.58 -0.77
CA GLN A 76 9.03 -0.68 -0.35
C GLN A 76 8.77 -0.07 1.02
N LEU A 77 7.52 0.32 1.31
CA LEU A 77 7.13 0.94 2.57
C LEU A 77 7.17 -0.02 3.78
N GLN A 78 6.94 -1.32 3.56
CA GLN A 78 6.79 -2.33 4.62
C GLN A 78 8.07 -3.02 5.09
N ARG A 79 9.25 -2.63 4.60
CA ARG A 79 10.54 -3.27 4.95
C ARG A 79 11.11 -2.86 6.32
N ASP A 80 10.25 -2.23 7.14
CA ASP A 80 10.37 -2.02 8.57
C ASP A 80 11.46 -1.02 8.99
N ASN A 81 11.32 0.24 8.55
CA ASN A 81 11.93 1.40 9.21
C ASN A 81 11.19 2.71 8.82
N ARG A 82 11.16 3.68 9.74
CA ARG A 82 10.84 5.08 9.41
C ARG A 82 11.76 5.63 8.32
N GLU A 83 13.01 5.16 8.30
CA GLU A 83 13.98 5.44 7.24
C GLU A 83 13.46 5.00 5.85
N ASP A 84 12.88 3.80 5.75
CA ASP A 84 12.32 3.30 4.48
C ASP A 84 11.12 4.13 4.02
N THR A 85 10.30 4.62 4.95
CA THR A 85 9.21 5.57 4.62
C THR A 85 9.78 6.86 4.05
N CYS A 86 10.84 7.42 4.65
CA CYS A 86 11.50 8.62 4.11
C CYS A 86 12.14 8.35 2.74
N THR A 87 12.83 7.23 2.55
CA THR A 87 13.43 6.85 1.27
C THR A 87 12.37 6.68 0.19
N PHE A 88 11.25 6.02 0.50
CA PHE A 88 10.11 5.90 -0.39
C PHE A 88 9.56 7.28 -0.79
N LEU A 89 9.29 8.16 0.17
CA LEU A 89 8.78 9.52 -0.09
C LEU A 89 9.76 10.34 -0.96
N GLN A 90 11.07 10.24 -0.70
CA GLN A 90 12.10 10.88 -1.54
C GLN A 90 12.07 10.36 -2.97
N ALA A 91 11.97 9.04 -3.16
CA ALA A 91 11.91 8.44 -4.49
C ALA A 91 10.67 8.88 -5.28
N GLN A 92 9.50 8.93 -4.64
CA GLN A 92 8.29 9.42 -5.29
C GLN A 92 8.38 10.91 -5.64
N GLN A 93 8.93 11.73 -4.74
CA GLN A 93 9.15 13.15 -4.99
C GLN A 93 10.11 13.38 -6.17
N GLN A 94 11.21 12.61 -6.26
CA GLN A 94 12.15 12.66 -7.39
C GLN A 94 11.50 12.22 -8.71
N ALA A 95 10.53 11.31 -8.65
CA ALA A 95 9.72 10.89 -9.79
C ALA A 95 8.60 11.89 -10.15
N GLY A 96 8.48 13.01 -9.44
CA GLY A 96 7.44 14.03 -9.65
C GLY A 96 6.04 13.58 -9.22
N ARG A 97 5.94 12.55 -8.37
CA ARG A 97 4.67 12.01 -7.87
C ARG A 97 4.39 12.54 -6.46
N GLN A 98 3.12 12.73 -6.16
CA GLN A 98 2.67 13.18 -4.85
C GLN A 98 2.15 12.00 -4.05
N VAL A 99 2.56 11.93 -2.78
CA VAL A 99 2.08 10.96 -1.82
C VAL A 99 1.36 11.73 -0.73
N ILE A 100 0.11 11.38 -0.47
CA ILE A 100 -0.77 12.13 0.43
C ILE A 100 -1.15 11.24 1.62
N SER A 101 -1.26 11.83 2.81
CA SER A 101 -1.88 11.14 3.95
C SER A 101 -2.54 12.12 4.91
N GLY A 102 -3.54 11.64 5.64
CA GLY A 102 -4.17 12.30 6.79
C GLY A 102 -3.90 11.54 8.10
N LEU A 103 -2.93 10.62 8.11
CA LEU A 103 -2.65 9.78 9.26
C LEU A 103 -1.85 10.53 10.32
N ARG A 104 -2.36 10.56 11.56
CA ARG A 104 -1.64 11.14 12.70
C ARG A 104 -0.32 10.45 13.00
N SER A 105 -0.25 9.16 12.72
CA SER A 105 0.96 8.36 12.87
C SER A 105 2.07 8.76 11.90
N LEU A 106 1.75 9.51 10.84
CA LEU A 106 2.70 10.11 9.91
C LEU A 106 2.96 11.61 10.18
N GLY A 107 2.48 12.14 11.31
CA GLY A 107 2.75 13.51 11.74
C GLY A 107 1.68 14.53 11.34
N VAL A 108 0.57 14.10 10.72
CA VAL A 108 -0.58 14.98 10.45
C VAL A 108 -1.28 15.33 11.77
N THR A 109 -1.46 16.61 12.05
CA THR A 109 -2.02 17.07 13.33
C THR A 109 -3.44 17.61 13.23
N ASP A 110 -3.85 17.98 12.02
CA ASP A 110 -5.22 18.37 11.71
C ASP A 110 -6.00 17.18 11.12
N LYS A 111 -7.18 17.46 10.60
CA LYS A 111 -8.07 16.47 9.98
C LYS A 111 -8.04 16.60 8.46
N GLU A 112 -6.94 17.12 7.91
CA GLU A 112 -6.81 17.38 6.48
C GLU A 112 -5.78 16.44 5.86
N LEU A 113 -5.83 16.34 4.54
CA LEU A 113 -4.87 15.57 3.76
C LEU A 113 -3.64 16.44 3.47
N HIS A 114 -2.46 15.92 3.78
CA HIS A 114 -1.20 16.62 3.54
C HIS A 114 -0.34 15.87 2.56
N LEU A 115 0.40 16.63 1.74
CA LEU A 115 1.51 16.09 0.98
C LEU A 115 2.57 15.59 1.97
N MET A 116 2.88 14.31 1.87
CA MET A 116 3.91 13.68 2.66
C MET A 116 5.27 14.05 2.09
N LEU A 117 6.03 14.80 2.88
CA LEU A 117 7.41 15.13 2.59
C LEU A 117 8.34 14.22 3.38
N PRO A 118 9.52 13.89 2.85
CA PRO A 118 10.54 13.22 3.63
C PRO A 118 10.93 14.09 4.83
N ALA A 119 10.85 13.49 6.02
CA ALA A 119 11.16 14.14 7.31
C ALA A 119 12.65 14.38 7.50
#